data_AF-A0A932UH06-F1
#
_entry.id   AF-A0A932UH06-F1
#
_cell.length_a   1.000
_cell.length_b   1.000
_cell.length_c   1.000
_cell.angle_alpha   90.00
_cell.angle_beta   90.00
_cell.angle_gamma   90.00
#
_symmetry.space_group_name_H-M   'P 1'
#
loop_
_entity.id
_entity.type
_entity.pdbx_description
1 polymer ?
#
loop_
_entity_poly.entity_id
_entity_poly.type
_entity_poly.pdbx_seq_one_letter_code
_entity_poly.pdbx_strand_id
1 'polypeptide(L)'
;MITPKLLLPLRIPEIGPALGKLVAGTGRRPGGLALDGERLHLVTKIIDAAGEARRLAAQDNRAAAATALGRDVWLSAWEESVQAIGDRLLARAGERLAAEAAAVRLPRRRRRRLTVSEADRRTVAARLGASGSRLVPALDRVDELSPAAIEATPAERDALEAWQEAVKAAARRLEEAWLVLEEAVEHEAGHWDRVAEALGAWRRPMWPVAVFTIVALAFAVWLGLILGGFVAAPPWLLPALRWFPA
;
A
#
# COMPACT_ATOMS: atom_id res chain seq x y z
N MET A 1 48.95 36.69 -6.83
CA MET A 1 48.13 36.51 -8.04
C MET A 1 47.30 35.25 -7.82
N ILE A 2 45.98 35.38 -7.68
CA ILE A 2 45.08 34.21 -7.56
C ILE A 2 44.81 33.78 -8.99
N THR A 3 45.46 32.70 -9.44
CA THR A 3 45.15 32.09 -10.73
C THR A 3 43.68 31.65 -10.69
N PRO A 4 42.84 32.10 -11.63
CA PRO A 4 41.43 31.68 -11.64
C PRO A 4 41.37 30.16 -11.77
N LYS A 5 40.72 29.50 -10.80
CA LYS A 5 40.52 28.05 -10.81
C LYS A 5 39.60 27.73 -11.99
N LEU A 6 40.18 27.17 -13.06
CA LEU A 6 39.41 26.68 -14.19
C LEU A 6 38.67 25.43 -13.74
N LEU A 7 37.35 25.53 -13.74
CA LEU A 7 36.47 24.45 -13.32
C LEU A 7 35.97 23.65 -14.52
N LEU A 8 35.72 22.35 -14.31
CA LEU A 8 35.06 21.53 -15.31
C LEU A 8 33.56 21.87 -15.39
N PRO A 9 32.97 21.89 -16.60
CA PRO A 9 31.52 22.02 -16.73
C PRO A 9 30.83 20.80 -16.08
N LEU A 10 29.88 21.06 -15.18
CA LEU A 10 29.08 20.01 -14.54
C LEU A 10 28.13 19.39 -15.57
N ARG A 11 28.47 18.22 -16.09
CA ARG A 11 27.61 17.50 -17.03
C ARG A 11 26.67 16.58 -16.28
N ILE A 12 25.37 16.80 -16.41
CA ILE A 12 24.35 15.91 -15.86
C ILE A 12 24.27 14.65 -16.73
N PRO A 13 24.34 13.44 -16.14
CA PRO A 13 24.27 12.20 -16.92
C PRO A 13 22.85 11.95 -17.43
N GLU A 14 22.74 11.27 -18.57
CA GLU A 14 21.45 10.75 -19.05
C GLU A 14 20.97 9.61 -18.16
N ILE A 15 19.88 9.83 -17.43
CA ILE A 15 19.31 8.87 -16.47
C ILE A 15 18.33 7.89 -17.11
N GLY A 16 17.69 8.25 -18.23
CA GLY A 16 16.65 7.45 -18.88
C GLY A 16 17.05 5.99 -19.15
N PRO A 17 18.22 5.74 -19.77
CA PRO A 17 18.70 4.37 -19.98
C PRO A 17 18.94 3.57 -18.69
N ALA A 18 19.27 4.25 -17.58
CA ALA A 18 19.55 3.62 -16.29
C ALA A 18 18.28 3.30 -15.48
N LEU A 19 17.13 3.87 -15.86
CA LEU A 19 15.83 3.57 -15.25
C LEU A 19 15.15 2.32 -15.85
N GLY A 20 15.64 1.82 -16.99
CA GLY A 20 15.24 0.52 -17.54
C GLY A 20 13.73 0.30 -17.65
N LYS A 21 13.25 -0.76 -16.99
CA LYS A 21 11.83 -1.16 -16.94
C LYS A 21 10.94 -0.13 -16.23
N LEU A 22 11.52 0.71 -15.37
CA LEU A 22 10.76 1.78 -14.75
C LEU A 22 10.23 2.75 -15.81
N VAL A 23 10.99 3.02 -16.89
CA VAL A 23 10.54 3.85 -18.01
C VAL A 23 9.72 3.03 -19.00
N ALA A 24 10.23 1.88 -19.42
CA ALA A 24 9.60 1.04 -20.45
C ALA A 24 8.25 0.43 -20.02
N GLY A 25 8.02 0.35 -18.72
CA GLY A 25 6.90 -0.39 -18.13
C GLY A 25 7.28 -1.84 -17.84
N THR A 26 6.68 -2.38 -16.79
CA THR A 26 6.89 -3.78 -16.36
C THR A 26 5.86 -4.73 -16.98
N GLY A 27 4.74 -4.20 -17.48
CA GLY A 27 3.60 -4.99 -17.97
C GLY A 27 2.88 -5.78 -16.88
N ARG A 28 3.22 -5.56 -15.60
CA ARG A 28 2.66 -6.28 -14.46
C ARG A 28 1.44 -5.54 -13.91
N ARG A 29 0.55 -6.30 -13.27
CA ARG A 29 -0.61 -5.77 -12.52
C ARG A 29 -0.65 -6.39 -11.13
N PRO A 30 0.25 -5.98 -10.23
CA PRO A 30 0.38 -6.63 -8.92
C PRO A 30 -0.91 -6.50 -8.11
N GLY A 31 -1.42 -7.60 -7.58
CA GLY A 31 -2.70 -7.63 -6.86
C GLY A 31 -3.91 -7.23 -7.73
N GLY A 32 -3.77 -7.28 -9.05
CA GLY A 32 -4.76 -6.76 -9.99
C GLY A 32 -4.86 -5.24 -10.03
N LEU A 33 -3.90 -4.51 -9.45
CA LEU A 33 -3.79 -3.05 -9.52
C LEU A 33 -3.01 -2.63 -10.76
N ALA A 34 -3.48 -1.58 -11.43
CA ALA A 34 -2.73 -0.92 -12.49
C ALA A 34 -1.86 0.18 -11.89
N LEU A 35 -0.56 -0.09 -11.72
CA LEU A 35 0.40 0.85 -11.12
C LEU A 35 1.09 1.76 -12.15
N ASP A 36 0.72 1.66 -13.43
CA ASP A 36 1.36 2.44 -14.49
C ASP A 36 1.23 3.95 -14.29
N GLY A 37 0.14 4.42 -13.68
CA GLY A 37 -0.04 5.84 -13.39
C GLY A 37 1.00 6.37 -12.41
N GLU A 38 1.21 5.66 -11.31
CA GLU A 38 2.18 6.00 -10.27
C GLU A 38 3.62 5.81 -10.76
N ARG A 39 3.86 4.77 -11.56
CA ARG A 39 5.14 4.56 -12.22
C ARG A 39 5.50 5.76 -13.09
N LEU A 40 4.58 6.16 -13.97
CA LEU A 40 4.78 7.28 -14.88
C LEU A 40 4.98 8.58 -14.09
N HIS A 41 4.18 8.82 -13.05
CA HIS A 41 4.34 9.99 -12.18
C HIS A 41 5.73 10.05 -11.53
N LEU A 42 6.20 8.93 -10.95
CA LEU A 42 7.55 8.82 -10.38
C LEU A 42 8.63 9.12 -11.43
N VAL A 43 8.56 8.45 -12.58
CA VAL A 43 9.53 8.63 -13.67
C VAL A 43 9.56 10.07 -14.16
N THR A 44 8.39 10.67 -14.37
CA THR A 44 8.27 12.06 -14.81
C THR A 44 8.95 12.99 -13.81
N LYS A 45 8.68 12.84 -12.51
CA LYS A 45 9.35 13.65 -11.48
C LYS A 45 10.88 13.57 -11.53
N ILE A 46 11.42 12.37 -11.70
CA ILE A 46 12.89 12.18 -11.76
C ILE A 46 13.48 12.73 -13.07
N ILE A 47 12.79 12.57 -14.20
CA ILE A 47 13.21 13.11 -15.49
C ILE A 47 13.16 14.64 -15.49
N ASP A 48 12.11 15.23 -14.93
CA ASP A 48 11.95 16.68 -14.80
C ASP A 48 13.05 17.26 -13.88
N ALA A 49 13.35 16.61 -12.77
CA ALA A 49 14.47 16.97 -11.89
C ALA A 49 15.82 16.95 -12.63
N ALA A 50 16.06 15.94 -13.46
CA ALA A 50 17.25 15.90 -14.32
C ALA A 50 17.24 16.97 -15.41
N GLY A 51 16.09 17.31 -15.97
CA GLY A 51 15.92 18.42 -16.91
C GLY A 51 16.28 19.76 -16.27
N GLU A 52 15.78 19.99 -15.06
CA GLU A 52 16.06 21.19 -14.27
C GLU A 52 17.54 21.28 -13.88
N ALA A 53 18.14 20.17 -13.44
CA ALA A 53 19.57 20.11 -13.16
C ALA A 53 20.42 20.46 -14.40
N ARG A 54 20.03 19.98 -15.60
CA ARG A 54 20.72 20.34 -16.86
C ARG A 54 20.60 21.83 -17.16
N ARG A 55 19.42 22.41 -16.97
CA ARG A 55 19.17 23.84 -17.16
C ARG A 55 20.02 24.69 -16.22
N LEU A 56 20.09 24.33 -14.95
CA LEU A 56 20.90 25.02 -13.94
C LEU A 56 22.41 24.89 -14.21
N ALA A 57 22.86 23.71 -14.62
CA ALA A 57 24.25 23.48 -15.01
C ALA A 57 24.67 24.32 -16.23
N ALA A 58 23.78 24.48 -17.21
CA ALA A 58 24.02 25.34 -18.37
C ALA A 58 24.11 26.85 -18.02
N GLN A 59 23.56 27.25 -16.87
CA GLN A 59 23.64 28.60 -16.30
C GLN A 59 24.83 28.77 -15.34
N ASP A 60 25.75 27.79 -15.29
CA ASP A 60 26.89 27.72 -14.36
C ASP A 60 26.51 27.72 -12.87
N ASN A 61 25.24 27.42 -12.56
CA ASN A 61 24.75 27.28 -11.18
C ASN A 61 24.90 25.83 -10.70
N ARG A 62 26.16 25.42 -10.48
CA ARG A 62 26.54 24.03 -10.21
C ARG A 62 25.98 23.48 -8.90
N ALA A 63 25.97 24.30 -7.85
CA ALA A 63 25.41 23.91 -6.55
C ALA A 63 23.91 23.63 -6.67
N ALA A 64 23.15 24.53 -7.29
CA ALA A 64 21.72 24.31 -7.49
C ALA A 64 21.44 23.11 -8.41
N ALA A 65 22.27 22.91 -9.45
CA ALA A 65 22.15 21.76 -10.34
C ALA A 65 22.34 20.42 -9.60
N ALA A 66 23.33 20.34 -8.69
CA ALA A 66 23.53 19.16 -7.86
C ALA A 66 22.35 18.96 -6.88
N THR A 67 21.87 20.03 -6.23
CA THR A 67 20.70 19.97 -5.33
C THR A 67 19.42 19.53 -6.05
N ALA A 68 19.19 19.98 -7.28
CA ALA A 68 18.03 19.60 -8.09
C ALA A 68 17.99 18.09 -8.40
N LEU A 69 19.14 17.41 -8.36
CA LEU A 69 19.26 15.97 -8.52
C LEU A 69 19.65 15.26 -7.21
N GLY A 70 19.57 15.96 -6.09
CA GLY A 70 19.99 15.46 -4.77
C GLY A 70 19.00 14.48 -4.16
N ARG A 71 19.42 13.87 -3.06
CA ARG A 71 18.68 12.84 -2.31
C ARG A 71 17.23 13.21 -2.02
N ASP A 72 16.96 14.41 -1.52
CA ASP A 72 15.63 14.79 -1.05
C ASP A 72 14.57 14.78 -2.17
N VAL A 73 14.97 15.16 -3.39
CA VAL A 73 14.08 15.15 -4.56
C VAL A 73 13.66 13.71 -4.90
N TRP A 74 14.62 12.79 -4.89
CA TRP A 74 14.39 11.39 -5.22
C TRP A 74 13.59 10.67 -4.14
N LEU A 75 13.92 10.90 -2.86
CA LEU A 75 13.20 10.31 -1.74
C LEU A 75 11.78 10.82 -1.64
N SER A 76 11.55 12.12 -1.81
CA SER A 76 10.21 12.68 -1.82
C SER A 76 9.36 12.07 -2.95
N ALA A 77 9.91 11.96 -4.17
CA ALA A 77 9.19 11.34 -5.28
C ALA A 77 8.86 9.85 -5.01
N TRP A 78 9.80 9.12 -4.41
CA TRP A 78 9.61 7.73 -4.00
C TRP A 78 8.52 7.58 -2.92
N GLU A 79 8.61 8.35 -1.83
CA GLU A 79 7.69 8.29 -0.70
C GLU A 79 6.26 8.63 -1.11
N GLU A 80 6.08 9.68 -1.92
CA GLU A 80 4.77 10.01 -2.47
C GLU A 80 4.16 8.88 -3.30
N SER A 81 4.98 8.21 -4.11
CA SER A 81 4.54 7.10 -4.95
C SER A 81 4.15 5.89 -4.10
N VAL A 82 4.96 5.54 -3.10
CA VAL A 82 4.66 4.47 -2.13
C VAL A 82 3.37 4.75 -1.38
N GLN A 83 3.17 5.99 -0.92
CA GLN A 83 1.96 6.38 -0.20
C GLN A 83 0.72 6.26 -1.09
N ALA A 84 0.78 6.79 -2.32
CA ALA A 84 -0.33 6.71 -3.27
C ALA A 84 -0.71 5.25 -3.59
N ILE A 85 0.27 4.37 -3.76
CA ILE A 85 0.05 2.94 -4.01
C ILE A 85 -0.57 2.26 -2.79
N GLY A 86 -0.06 2.54 -1.59
CA GLY A 86 -0.60 2.02 -0.34
C GLY A 86 -2.06 2.42 -0.12
N ASP A 87 -2.39 3.68 -0.38
CA ASP A 87 -3.76 4.19 -0.28
C ASP A 87 -4.71 3.49 -1.28
N ARG A 88 -4.27 3.30 -2.53
CA ARG A 88 -5.07 2.58 -3.54
C ARG A 88 -5.26 1.10 -3.20
N LEU A 89 -4.21 0.43 -2.74
CA LEU A 89 -4.28 -0.97 -2.32
C LEU A 89 -5.31 -1.15 -1.20
N LEU A 90 -5.25 -0.28 -0.19
CA LEU A 90 -6.16 -0.35 0.95
C LEU A 90 -7.59 0.09 0.62
N ALA A 91 -7.77 1.04 -0.29
CA ALA A 91 -9.09 1.38 -0.81
C ALA A 91 -9.74 0.16 -1.50
N ARG A 92 -9.01 -0.51 -2.40
CA ARG A 92 -9.47 -1.73 -3.07
C ARG A 92 -9.77 -2.84 -2.08
N ALA A 93 -8.90 -3.08 -1.11
CA ALA A 93 -9.12 -4.07 -0.06
C ALA A 93 -10.39 -3.76 0.75
N GLY A 94 -10.59 -2.50 1.13
CA GLY A 94 -11.79 -2.04 1.83
C GLY A 94 -13.08 -2.25 1.03
N GLU A 95 -13.06 -1.93 -0.27
CA GLU A 95 -14.19 -2.19 -1.18
C GLU A 95 -14.51 -3.67 -1.28
N ARG A 96 -13.49 -4.51 -1.44
CA ARG A 96 -13.64 -5.98 -1.52
C ARG A 96 -14.22 -6.55 -0.23
N LEU A 97 -13.69 -6.14 0.93
CA LEU A 97 -14.21 -6.55 2.24
C LEU A 97 -15.66 -6.10 2.45
N ALA A 98 -16.00 -4.88 2.02
CA ALA A 98 -17.37 -4.37 2.10
C ALA A 98 -18.34 -5.18 1.20
N ALA A 99 -17.91 -5.53 -0.01
CA ALA A 99 -18.67 -6.36 -0.94
C ALA A 99 -18.93 -7.76 -0.37
N GLU A 100 -17.90 -8.43 0.15
CA GLU A 100 -18.05 -9.76 0.78
C GLU A 100 -18.92 -9.70 2.04
N ALA A 101 -18.73 -8.68 2.89
CA ALA A 101 -19.59 -8.46 4.06
C ALA A 101 -21.07 -8.22 3.67
N ALA A 102 -21.31 -7.62 2.51
CA ALA A 102 -22.64 -7.44 1.94
C ALA A 102 -23.23 -8.77 1.49
N ALA A 103 -22.47 -9.55 0.72
CA ALA A 103 -22.86 -10.86 0.19
C ALA A 103 -23.27 -11.85 1.29
N VAL A 104 -22.48 -11.97 2.36
CA VAL A 104 -22.80 -12.86 3.51
C VAL A 104 -23.84 -12.27 4.48
N ARG A 105 -24.40 -11.09 4.14
CA ARG A 105 -25.38 -10.35 4.94
C ARG A 105 -24.93 -10.17 6.39
N LEU A 106 -23.67 -9.80 6.59
CA LEU A 106 -23.06 -9.65 7.91
C LEU A 106 -23.81 -8.60 8.77
N PRO A 107 -24.01 -8.82 10.08
CA PRO A 107 -24.66 -7.83 10.95
C PRO A 107 -23.92 -6.49 10.99
N ARG A 108 -24.66 -5.37 11.02
CA ARG A 108 -24.10 -4.00 11.01
C ARG A 108 -23.00 -3.76 12.05
N ARG A 109 -23.14 -4.32 13.26
CA ARG A 109 -22.14 -4.21 14.34
C ARG A 109 -20.80 -4.85 13.97
N ARG A 110 -20.80 -5.97 13.25
CA ARG A 110 -19.57 -6.64 12.78
C ARG A 110 -19.00 -5.94 11.55
N ARG A 111 -19.85 -5.45 10.64
CA ARG A 111 -19.42 -4.65 9.48
C ARG A 111 -18.62 -3.42 9.88
N ARG A 112 -19.04 -2.71 10.93
CA ARG A 112 -18.30 -1.54 11.46
C ARG A 112 -16.90 -1.85 11.97
N ARG A 113 -16.57 -3.12 12.24
CA ARG A 113 -15.23 -3.54 12.68
C ARG A 113 -14.32 -3.98 11.53
N LEU A 114 -14.83 -4.06 10.31
CA LEU A 114 -14.09 -4.50 9.12
C LEU A 114 -13.48 -3.33 8.31
N THR A 115 -13.51 -2.12 8.86
CA THR A 115 -12.91 -0.95 8.21
C THR A 115 -11.39 -1.01 8.32
N VAL A 116 -10.69 -0.76 7.21
CA VAL A 116 -9.24 -0.55 7.21
C VAL A 116 -8.89 0.58 8.19
N SER A 117 -8.06 0.26 9.17
CA SER A 117 -7.67 1.19 10.23
C SER A 117 -6.47 2.05 9.85
N GLU A 118 -6.25 3.14 10.58
CA GLU A 118 -5.01 3.93 10.48
C GLU A 118 -3.76 3.13 10.87
N ALA A 119 -3.91 2.07 11.67
CA ALA A 119 -2.82 1.17 11.98
C ALA A 119 -2.45 0.34 10.74
N ASP A 120 -3.45 -0.19 10.03
CA ASP A 120 -3.23 -0.96 8.79
C ASP A 120 -2.55 -0.10 7.72
N ARG A 121 -2.99 1.17 7.55
CA ARG A 121 -2.33 2.12 6.63
C ARG A 121 -0.86 2.29 6.95
N ARG A 122 -0.52 2.54 8.22
CA ARG A 122 0.88 2.69 8.64
C ARG A 122 1.69 1.43 8.44
N THR A 123 1.11 0.26 8.72
CA THR A 123 1.78 -1.02 8.51
C THR A 123 2.04 -1.30 7.04
N VAL A 124 1.05 -1.09 6.16
CA VAL A 124 1.21 -1.25 4.71
C VAL A 124 2.23 -0.25 4.17
N ALA A 125 2.12 1.04 4.52
CA ALA A 125 3.07 2.06 4.09
C ALA A 125 4.51 1.72 4.51
N ALA A 126 4.72 1.25 5.74
CA ALA A 126 6.05 0.84 6.20
C ALA A 126 6.61 -0.36 5.42
N ARG A 127 5.78 -1.37 5.13
CA ARG A 127 6.18 -2.55 4.35
C ARG A 127 6.50 -2.20 2.91
N LEU A 128 5.67 -1.39 2.27
CA LEU A 128 5.89 -0.93 0.89
C LEU A 128 7.11 0.01 0.81
N GLY A 129 7.29 0.88 1.80
CA GLY A 129 8.44 1.78 1.89
C GLY A 129 9.77 1.05 2.04
N ALA A 130 9.78 -0.12 2.69
CA ALA A 130 10.98 -0.95 2.84
C ALA A 130 11.58 -1.42 1.49
N SER A 131 10.78 -1.44 0.42
CA SER A 131 11.27 -1.71 -0.95
C SER A 131 12.32 -0.71 -1.42
N GLY A 132 12.33 0.51 -0.86
CA GLY A 132 13.32 1.56 -1.13
C GLY A 132 14.61 1.46 -0.31
N SER A 133 14.79 0.42 0.52
CA SER A 133 15.91 0.32 1.47
C SER A 133 17.31 0.40 0.83
N ARG A 134 17.46 -0.04 -0.43
CA ARG A 134 18.72 0.04 -1.17
C ARG A 134 18.90 1.35 -1.96
N LEU A 135 17.83 2.14 -2.11
CA LEU A 135 17.87 3.43 -2.79
C LEU A 135 18.52 4.49 -1.91
N VAL A 136 18.16 4.54 -0.63
CA VAL A 136 18.70 5.52 0.35
C VAL A 136 20.23 5.57 0.34
N PRO A 137 20.98 4.46 0.56
CA PRO A 137 22.44 4.51 0.54
C PRO A 137 23.04 4.88 -0.83
N ALA A 138 22.32 4.62 -1.93
CA ALA A 138 22.77 5.04 -3.26
C ALA A 138 22.63 6.55 -3.44
N LEU A 139 21.57 7.16 -2.87
CA LEU A 139 21.37 8.60 -2.87
C LEU A 139 22.31 9.32 -1.88
N ASP A 140 22.55 8.74 -0.70
CA ASP A 140 23.55 9.24 0.23
C ASP A 140 24.92 9.33 -0.46
N ARG A 141 25.26 8.34 -1.29
CA ARG A 141 26.49 8.36 -2.09
C ARG A 141 26.54 9.49 -3.14
N VAL A 142 25.39 9.86 -3.73
CA VAL A 142 25.31 11.00 -4.65
C VAL A 142 25.57 12.30 -3.91
N ASP A 143 24.96 12.50 -2.74
CA ASP A 143 25.15 13.69 -1.93
C ASP A 143 26.59 13.81 -1.42
N GLU A 144 27.19 12.71 -0.96
CA GLU A 144 28.60 12.65 -0.54
C GLU A 144 29.58 13.10 -1.64
N LEU A 145 29.31 12.73 -2.89
CA LEU A 145 30.17 13.03 -4.03
C LEU A 145 29.92 14.42 -4.64
N SER A 146 28.78 15.04 -4.34
CA SER A 146 28.34 16.28 -4.95
C SER A 146 29.32 17.45 -4.70
N PRO A 147 29.83 17.71 -3.47
CA PRO A 147 30.78 18.79 -3.23
C PRO A 147 32.05 18.71 -4.08
N ALA A 148 32.61 17.50 -4.21
CA ALA A 148 33.81 17.28 -5.02
C ALA A 148 33.53 17.49 -6.53
N ALA A 149 32.38 17.05 -7.02
CA ALA A 149 31.98 17.25 -8.41
C ALA A 149 31.68 18.72 -8.75
N ILE A 150 31.15 19.49 -7.79
CA ILE A 150 30.91 20.94 -7.93
C ILE A 150 32.22 21.73 -7.97
N GLU A 151 33.27 21.25 -7.30
CA GLU A 151 34.56 21.95 -7.25
C GLU A 151 35.61 21.39 -8.22
N ALA A 152 35.26 20.37 -8.99
CA ALA A 152 36.19 19.64 -9.86
C ALA A 152 36.84 20.54 -10.92
N THR A 153 38.17 20.51 -10.95
CA THR A 153 39.02 21.07 -12.01
C THR A 153 39.34 20.04 -13.08
N PRO A 154 39.93 20.41 -14.23
CA PRO A 154 40.36 19.45 -15.26
C PRO A 154 41.28 18.34 -14.75
N ALA A 155 42.06 18.59 -13.69
CA ALA A 155 42.91 17.59 -13.04
C ALA A 155 42.13 16.61 -12.16
N GLU A 156 40.92 16.98 -11.71
CA GLU A 156 40.05 16.22 -10.81
C GLU A 156 38.84 15.63 -11.56
N ARG A 157 39.04 15.30 -12.84
CA ARG A 157 37.98 14.76 -13.72
C ARG A 157 37.30 13.51 -13.13
N ASP A 158 38.06 12.68 -12.43
CA ASP A 158 37.56 11.46 -11.79
C ASP A 158 36.48 11.75 -10.75
N ALA A 159 36.50 12.92 -10.09
CA ALA A 159 35.47 13.30 -9.13
C ALA A 159 34.12 13.55 -9.81
N LEU A 160 34.13 14.19 -10.98
CA LEU A 160 32.93 14.40 -11.80
C LEU A 160 32.39 13.06 -12.33
N GLU A 161 33.27 12.19 -12.83
CA GLU A 161 32.88 10.87 -13.36
C GLU A 161 32.31 9.96 -12.25
N ALA A 162 32.93 9.96 -11.06
CA ALA A 162 32.42 9.22 -9.91
C ALA A 162 31.02 9.68 -9.49
N TRP A 163 30.77 11.00 -9.46
CA TRP A 163 29.44 11.53 -9.17
C TRP A 163 28.41 11.14 -10.24
N GLN A 164 28.77 11.22 -11.52
CA GLN A 164 27.89 10.80 -12.62
C GLN A 164 27.52 9.31 -12.53
N GLU A 165 28.48 8.46 -12.20
CA GLU A 165 28.22 7.02 -12.01
C GLU A 165 27.37 6.74 -10.76
N ALA A 166 27.54 7.51 -9.69
CA ALA A 166 26.67 7.42 -8.52
C ALA A 166 25.21 7.79 -8.86
N VAL A 167 24.99 8.85 -9.66
CA VAL A 167 23.64 9.22 -10.14
C VAL A 167 23.02 8.11 -10.98
N LYS A 168 23.78 7.51 -11.92
CA LYS A 168 23.29 6.38 -12.72
C LYS A 168 23.01 5.15 -11.84
N ALA A 169 23.82 4.92 -10.82
CA ALA A 169 23.61 3.84 -9.86
C ALA A 169 22.34 4.07 -9.03
N ALA A 170 22.06 5.30 -8.60
CA ALA A 170 20.80 5.65 -7.94
C ALA A 170 19.59 5.38 -8.85
N ALA A 171 19.66 5.73 -10.15
CA ALA A 171 18.61 5.41 -11.12
C ALA A 171 18.35 3.89 -11.22
N ARG A 172 19.41 3.08 -11.33
CA ARG A 172 19.28 1.61 -11.32
C ARG A 172 18.66 1.10 -10.02
N ARG A 173 19.02 1.70 -8.87
CA ARG A 173 18.47 1.34 -7.56
C ARG A 173 17.02 1.74 -7.39
N LEU A 174 16.58 2.82 -8.03
CA LEU A 174 15.17 3.20 -8.10
C LEU A 174 14.36 2.19 -8.91
N GLU A 175 14.89 1.73 -10.05
CA GLU A 175 14.27 0.65 -10.82
C GLU A 175 14.16 -0.64 -9.97
N GLU A 176 15.26 -1.08 -9.34
CA GLU A 176 15.25 -2.24 -8.44
C GLU A 176 14.20 -2.08 -7.33
N ALA A 177 14.14 -0.91 -6.68
CA ALA A 177 13.18 -0.61 -5.61
C ALA A 177 11.73 -0.70 -6.10
N TRP A 178 11.45 -0.21 -7.30
CA TRP A 178 10.12 -0.32 -7.92
C TRP A 178 9.72 -1.77 -8.17
N LEU A 179 10.62 -2.60 -8.67
CA LEU A 179 10.31 -4.02 -8.92
C LEU A 179 10.02 -4.77 -7.61
N VAL A 180 10.76 -4.46 -6.54
CA VAL A 180 10.49 -5.00 -5.19
C VAL A 180 9.17 -4.45 -4.63
N LEU A 181 8.82 -3.19 -4.92
CA LEU A 181 7.52 -2.62 -4.56
C LEU A 181 6.37 -3.36 -5.23
N GLU A 182 6.47 -3.67 -6.52
CA GLU A 182 5.44 -4.48 -7.21
C GLU A 182 5.25 -5.85 -6.55
N GLU A 183 6.33 -6.51 -6.14
CA GLU A 183 6.26 -7.77 -5.40
C GLU A 183 5.62 -7.63 -4.02
N ALA A 184 5.95 -6.55 -3.30
CA ALA A 184 5.36 -6.24 -2.00
C ALA A 184 3.85 -5.96 -2.12
N VAL A 185 3.43 -5.24 -3.16
CA VAL A 185 2.01 -4.98 -3.47
C VAL A 185 1.28 -6.28 -3.78
N GLU A 186 1.85 -7.15 -4.61
CA GLU A 186 1.28 -8.48 -4.90
C GLU A 186 1.08 -9.29 -3.61
N HIS A 187 2.09 -9.33 -2.75
CA HIS A 187 2.03 -10.07 -1.49
C HIS A 187 0.94 -9.53 -0.55
N GLU A 188 0.89 -8.21 -0.38
CA GLU A 188 -0.07 -7.55 0.50
C GLU A 188 -1.49 -7.66 -0.06
N ALA A 189 -1.69 -7.50 -1.38
CA ALA A 189 -2.98 -7.76 -2.02
C ALA A 189 -3.46 -9.21 -1.77
N GLY A 190 -2.59 -10.20 -1.94
CA GLY A 190 -2.91 -11.59 -1.64
C GLY A 190 -3.25 -11.84 -0.17
N HIS A 191 -2.68 -11.06 0.77
CA HIS A 191 -3.09 -11.10 2.17
C HIS A 191 -4.54 -10.62 2.34
N TRP A 192 -4.89 -9.47 1.77
CA TRP A 192 -6.24 -8.92 1.86
C TRP A 192 -7.30 -9.78 1.14
N ASP A 193 -6.94 -10.39 0.02
CA ASP A 193 -7.83 -11.33 -0.69
C ASP A 193 -8.17 -12.54 0.18
N ARG A 194 -7.19 -13.13 0.88
CA ARG A 194 -7.46 -14.22 1.84
C ARG A 194 -8.37 -13.79 2.98
N VAL A 195 -8.23 -12.56 3.48
CA VAL A 195 -9.13 -12.02 4.51
C VAL A 195 -10.56 -11.88 3.97
N ALA A 196 -10.70 -11.41 2.72
CA ALA A 196 -11.99 -11.30 2.05
C ALA A 196 -12.63 -12.67 1.77
N GLU A 197 -11.86 -13.66 1.34
CA GLU A 197 -12.32 -15.03 1.13
C GLU A 197 -12.77 -15.70 2.44
N ALA A 198 -12.00 -15.54 3.51
CA ALA A 198 -12.37 -16.04 4.84
C ALA A 198 -13.68 -15.41 5.33
N LEU A 199 -13.89 -14.13 5.01
CA LEU A 199 -15.14 -13.44 5.29
C LEU A 199 -16.30 -13.97 4.42
N GLY A 200 -16.06 -14.24 3.14
CA GLY A 200 -17.03 -14.81 2.21
C GLY A 200 -17.46 -16.23 2.62
N ALA A 201 -16.56 -17.01 3.23
CA ALA A 201 -16.86 -18.33 3.77
C ALA A 201 -17.70 -18.29 5.07
N TRP A 202 -17.97 -17.11 5.63
CA TRP A 202 -18.74 -16.97 6.86
C TRP A 202 -20.19 -17.46 6.70
N ARG A 203 -20.54 -18.53 7.40
CA ARG A 203 -21.93 -18.99 7.53
C ARG A 203 -22.59 -18.34 8.73
N ARG A 204 -23.83 -17.87 8.55
CA ARG A 204 -24.66 -17.36 9.65
C ARG A 204 -24.82 -18.47 10.71
N PRO A 205 -24.51 -18.22 11.99
CA PRO A 205 -24.75 -19.20 13.04
C PRO A 205 -26.28 -19.40 13.18
N MET A 206 -26.76 -20.57 12.75
CA MET A 206 -28.18 -20.97 12.87
C MET A 206 -28.54 -21.46 14.28
N TRP A 207 -27.56 -21.59 15.17
CA TRP A 207 -27.77 -22.04 16.54
C TRP A 207 -28.86 -21.27 17.32
N PRO A 208 -28.98 -19.93 17.24
CA PRO A 208 -30.08 -19.23 17.92
C PRO A 208 -31.46 -19.66 17.41
N VAL A 209 -31.59 -19.94 16.11
CA VAL A 209 -32.82 -20.48 15.52
C VAL A 209 -33.05 -21.89 16.04
N ALA A 210 -32.02 -22.74 16.07
CA ALA A 210 -32.13 -24.09 16.60
C ALA A 210 -32.55 -24.10 18.08
N VAL A 211 -31.96 -23.24 18.91
CA VAL A 211 -32.34 -23.08 20.33
C VAL A 211 -33.79 -22.64 20.46
N PHE A 212 -34.21 -21.63 19.70
CA PHE A 212 -35.60 -21.17 19.74
C PHE A 212 -36.57 -22.27 19.29
N THR A 213 -36.26 -22.99 18.21
CA THR A 213 -37.05 -24.12 17.74
C THR A 213 -37.15 -25.22 18.80
N ILE A 214 -36.04 -25.58 19.45
CA ILE A 214 -36.02 -26.59 20.52
C ILE A 214 -36.91 -26.14 21.70
N VAL A 215 -36.77 -24.88 22.14
CA VAL A 215 -37.56 -24.33 23.24
C VAL A 215 -39.05 -24.29 22.89
N ALA A 216 -39.39 -23.85 21.67
CA ALA A 216 -40.76 -23.81 21.19
C ALA A 216 -41.37 -25.22 21.08
N LEU A 217 -40.59 -26.19 20.58
CA LEU A 217 -41.03 -27.59 20.48
C LEU A 217 -41.26 -28.19 21.88
N ALA A 218 -40.34 -27.96 22.82
CA ALA A 218 -40.49 -28.41 24.20
C ALA A 218 -41.73 -27.81 24.87
N PHE A 219 -41.99 -26.52 24.64
CA PHE A 219 -43.19 -25.84 25.14
C PHE A 219 -44.47 -26.41 24.52
N ALA A 220 -44.48 -26.66 23.21
CA ALA A 220 -45.63 -27.25 22.52
C ALA A 220 -45.92 -28.68 23.00
N VAL A 221 -44.88 -29.50 23.20
CA VAL A 221 -45.01 -30.85 23.77
C VAL A 221 -45.57 -30.78 25.20
N TRP A 222 -45.02 -29.90 26.04
CA TRP A 222 -45.52 -29.69 27.40
C TRP A 222 -47.00 -29.26 27.42
N LEU A 223 -47.39 -28.33 26.54
CA LEU A 223 -48.76 -27.88 26.41
C LEU A 223 -49.70 -29.01 25.94
N GLY A 224 -49.26 -29.81 24.97
CA GLY A 224 -49.98 -30.98 24.48
C GLY A 224 -50.17 -32.07 25.54
N LEU A 225 -49.15 -32.29 26.40
CA LEU A 225 -49.26 -33.22 27.53
C LEU A 225 -50.26 -32.76 28.59
N ILE A 226 -50.35 -31.45 28.83
CA ILE A 226 -51.36 -30.87 29.73
C ILE A 226 -52.77 -31.01 29.14
N LEU A 227 -52.93 -30.63 27.86
CA LEU A 227 -54.23 -30.71 27.17
C LEU A 227 -54.72 -32.14 26.97
N GLY A 228 -53.81 -33.09 26.74
CA GLY A 228 -54.12 -34.52 26.61
C GLY A 228 -54.37 -35.24 27.94
N GLY A 229 -54.26 -34.55 29.09
CA GLY A 229 -54.53 -35.11 30.41
C GLY A 229 -53.43 -36.03 30.97
N PHE A 230 -52.25 -36.06 30.34
CA PHE A 230 -51.12 -36.88 30.78
C PHE A 230 -50.32 -36.23 31.93
N VAL A 231 -50.43 -34.90 32.11
CA VAL A 231 -49.75 -34.14 33.16
C VAL A 231 -50.73 -33.15 33.80
N ALA A 232 -50.68 -33.00 35.12
CA ALA A 232 -51.53 -32.07 35.86
C ALA A 232 -51.30 -30.62 35.42
N ALA A 233 -52.39 -29.92 35.08
CA ALA A 233 -52.33 -28.52 34.68
C ALA A 233 -51.86 -27.64 35.86
N PRO A 234 -50.91 -26.71 35.64
CA PRO A 234 -50.49 -25.78 36.66
C PRO A 234 -51.66 -24.93 37.18
N PRO A 235 -51.66 -24.53 38.47
CA PRO A 235 -52.80 -23.86 39.11
C PRO A 235 -53.19 -22.51 38.48
N TRP A 236 -52.25 -21.85 37.79
CA TRP A 236 -52.48 -20.58 37.08
C TRP A 236 -53.10 -20.77 35.67
N LEU A 237 -53.12 -21.99 35.12
CA LEU A 237 -53.69 -22.33 33.81
C LEU A 237 -55.13 -22.87 33.90
N LEU A 238 -55.52 -23.36 35.09
CA LEU A 238 -56.86 -23.85 35.40
C LEU A 238 -58.01 -22.88 35.06
N PRO A 239 -57.87 -21.53 35.23
CA PRO A 239 -58.94 -20.60 34.90
C PRO A 239 -59.24 -20.52 33.39
N ALA A 240 -58.23 -20.72 32.54
CA ALA A 240 -58.35 -20.61 31.09
C ALA A 240 -58.89 -21.88 30.44
N LEU A 241 -58.56 -23.05 31.00
CA LEU A 241 -59.05 -24.36 30.51
C LEU A 241 -60.53 -24.60 30.80
N ARG A 242 -61.12 -23.87 31.77
CA ARG A 242 -62.55 -23.95 32.11
C ARG A 242 -63.51 -23.45 31.02
N TRP A 243 -62.99 -22.78 29.98
CA TRP A 243 -63.79 -22.23 28.87
C TRP A 243 -63.90 -23.15 27.64
N PHE A 244 -63.21 -24.29 27.62
CA PHE A 244 -63.38 -25.30 26.57
C PHE A 244 -64.33 -26.41 27.07
N PRO A 245 -65.57 -26.51 26.56
CA PRO A 245 -66.42 -27.66 26.80
C PRO A 245 -65.84 -28.88 26.06
N ALA A 246 -65.88 -30.03 26.73
CA ALA A 246 -65.50 -31.34 26.18
C ALA A 246 -66.35 -31.74 24.96
#